data_AF-A0A2M7XEI5-F1
#
_entry.id   AF-A0A2M7XEI5-F1
#
_cell.length_a   1.000
_cell.length_b   1.000
_cell.length_c   1.000
_cell.angle_alpha   90.00
_cell.angle_beta   90.00
_cell.angle_gamma   90.00
#
_symmetry.space_group_name_H-M   'P 1'
#
loop_
_entity.id
_entity.type
_entity.pdbx_description
1 polymer ?
#
loop_
_entity_poly.entity_id
_entity_poly.type
_entity_poly.pdbx_seq_one_letter_code
_entity_poly.pdbx_strand_id
1 'polypeptide(L)'
;MKNLHNPFKTESKITRSNTETANAFLSPDDAAAYVALLEEQKPPEEEGSFLGNFEMSAEQQQAVEKRSEKPWDRGRMLDWAINIGFSEEWFDKTFNKNKNGTWFAPNGLDLEKLDIRTLPKGITEIHGELKLGTTSAEHLNLPEGLQKLYLNSLTSAKHLNLPEGLQELHLSSLTSLDGIQLPSIITGEWWMWKITKKQFDALNYTGKITGRINLSDGII
;
A
#
# COMPACT_ATOMS: atom_id res chain seq x y z
N MET A 1 -7.94 1.78 -40.03
CA MET A 1 -7.41 1.70 -38.65
C MET A 1 -8.24 0.66 -37.90
N LYS A 2 -7.60 -0.06 -36.98
CA LYS A 2 -7.91 -1.44 -36.54
C LYS A 2 -9.24 -1.59 -35.81
N ASN A 3 -9.98 -2.63 -36.21
CA ASN A 3 -11.08 -3.24 -35.48
C ASN A 3 -10.55 -4.08 -34.31
N LEU A 4 -11.23 -4.02 -33.18
CA LEU A 4 -11.20 -5.00 -32.10
C LEU A 4 -12.09 -6.19 -32.49
N HIS A 5 -11.58 -7.43 -32.52
CA HIS A 5 -12.09 -8.64 -31.83
C HIS A 5 -11.35 -9.92 -32.27
N ASN A 6 -11.22 -10.87 -31.33
CA ASN A 6 -10.39 -12.07 -31.34
C ASN A 6 -11.07 -13.31 -32.00
N PRO A 7 -10.41 -14.06 -32.92
CA PRO A 7 -11.00 -15.27 -33.50
C PRO A 7 -10.21 -16.60 -33.41
N PHE A 8 -9.21 -16.77 -32.54
CA PHE A 8 -8.57 -18.09 -32.32
C PHE A 8 -8.34 -18.32 -30.82
N LYS A 9 -9.14 -19.02 -29.99
CA LYS A 9 -10.01 -20.19 -30.15
C LYS A 9 -9.44 -21.26 -31.08
N THR A 10 -8.53 -22.07 -30.54
CA THR A 10 -8.34 -23.44 -31.00
C THR A 10 -8.64 -24.39 -29.84
N GLU A 11 -9.82 -24.99 -29.89
CA GLU A 11 -10.02 -26.33 -29.35
C GLU A 11 -9.24 -27.29 -30.24
N SER A 12 -8.13 -27.82 -29.74
CA SER A 12 -7.54 -29.05 -30.27
C SER A 12 -6.96 -29.86 -29.13
N LYS A 13 -7.70 -30.91 -28.75
CA LYS A 13 -7.17 -32.07 -28.04
C LYS A 13 -5.98 -32.60 -28.85
N ILE A 14 -4.77 -32.38 -28.36
CA ILE A 14 -3.62 -33.22 -28.69
C ILE A 14 -3.05 -33.71 -27.36
N THR A 15 -3.72 -34.71 -26.79
CA THR A 15 -3.07 -35.70 -25.93
C THR A 15 -2.20 -36.57 -26.83
N ARG A 16 -0.94 -36.19 -27.02
CA ARG A 16 0.10 -37.17 -27.34
C ARG A 16 0.66 -37.64 -26.01
N SER A 17 0.49 -38.93 -25.74
CA SER A 17 1.07 -39.55 -24.56
C SER A 17 2.60 -39.52 -24.69
N ASN A 18 3.30 -39.17 -23.61
CA ASN A 18 4.77 -39.11 -23.58
C ASN A 18 5.42 -40.46 -23.96
N THR A 19 4.67 -41.57 -23.85
CA THR A 19 5.06 -42.93 -24.24
C THR A 19 5.23 -43.11 -25.75
N GLU A 20 4.42 -42.44 -26.59
CA GLU A 20 4.57 -42.50 -28.05
C GLU A 20 5.78 -41.70 -28.55
N THR A 21 6.22 -40.71 -27.78
CA THR A 21 7.33 -39.81 -28.18
C THR A 21 8.69 -40.42 -27.83
N ALA A 22 8.80 -41.21 -26.75
CA ALA A 22 10.02 -41.89 -26.36
C ALA A 22 10.39 -43.07 -27.30
N ASN A 23 9.39 -43.85 -27.74
CA ASN A 23 9.58 -45.02 -28.61
C ASN A 23 9.96 -44.68 -30.07
N ALA A 24 9.88 -43.40 -30.47
CA ALA A 24 10.23 -42.96 -31.81
C ALA A 24 11.69 -42.50 -31.96
N PHE A 25 12.41 -42.27 -30.85
CA PHE A 25 13.74 -41.64 -30.85
C PHE A 25 14.81 -42.34 -29.99
N LEU A 26 14.43 -43.30 -29.15
CA LEU A 26 15.34 -44.01 -28.24
C LEU A 26 15.38 -45.51 -28.54
N SER A 27 16.50 -46.16 -28.20
CA SER A 27 16.60 -47.61 -28.25
C SER A 27 15.64 -48.25 -27.21
N PRO A 28 15.19 -49.51 -27.39
CA PRO A 28 14.24 -50.14 -26.47
C PRO A 28 14.71 -50.14 -25.01
N ASP A 29 16.02 -50.28 -24.79
CA ASP A 29 16.62 -50.31 -23.45
C ASP A 29 16.64 -48.91 -22.80
N ASP A 30 16.88 -47.86 -23.61
CA ASP A 30 16.89 -46.46 -23.14
C ASP A 30 15.47 -45.90 -22.92
N ALA A 31 14.50 -46.34 -23.74
CA ALA A 31 13.10 -45.97 -23.58
C ALA A 31 12.53 -46.53 -22.26
N ALA A 32 12.89 -47.76 -21.89
CA ALA A 32 12.49 -48.37 -20.63
C ALA A 32 13.08 -47.61 -19.41
N ALA A 33 14.34 -47.18 -19.49
CA ALA A 33 14.98 -46.38 -18.45
C ALA A 33 14.34 -44.98 -18.30
N TYR A 34 13.95 -44.36 -19.42
CA TYR A 34 13.28 -43.05 -19.40
C TYR A 34 11.87 -43.12 -18.82
N VAL A 35 11.13 -44.20 -19.11
CA VAL A 35 9.78 -44.43 -18.55
C VAL A 35 9.86 -44.73 -17.04
N ALA A 36 10.84 -45.51 -16.59
CA ALA A 36 11.04 -45.81 -15.17
C ALA A 36 11.37 -44.56 -14.33
N LEU A 37 12.20 -43.65 -14.86
CA LEU A 37 12.51 -42.36 -14.19
C LEU A 37 11.30 -41.43 -14.09
N LEU A 38 10.35 -41.52 -15.04
CA LEU A 38 9.11 -40.75 -14.99
C LEU A 38 8.09 -41.37 -14.03
N GLU A 39 8.12 -42.68 -13.81
CA GLU A 39 7.29 -43.37 -12.82
C GLU A 39 7.77 -43.14 -11.38
N GLU A 40 9.08 -43.06 -11.13
CA GLU A 40 9.63 -42.70 -9.81
C GLU A 40 9.35 -41.24 -9.39
N GLN A 41 9.09 -40.35 -10.36
CA GLN A 41 8.73 -38.95 -10.13
C GLN A 41 7.20 -38.74 -10.06
N LYS A 42 6.40 -39.81 -10.18
CA LYS A 42 4.94 -39.74 -10.08
C LYS A 42 4.53 -39.79 -8.60
N PRO A 43 3.85 -38.77 -8.05
CA PRO A 43 3.29 -38.87 -6.71
C PRO A 43 2.18 -39.94 -6.69
N PRO A 44 1.88 -40.56 -5.52
CA PRO A 44 0.89 -41.62 -5.45
C PRO A 44 -0.48 -41.12 -5.94
N GLU A 45 -1.18 -41.95 -6.72
CA GLU A 45 -2.49 -41.66 -7.28
C GLU A 45 -3.54 -41.58 -6.16
N GLU A 46 -3.84 -40.37 -5.70
CA GLU A 46 -5.09 -40.09 -5.00
C GLU A 46 -6.15 -39.64 -6.02
N GLU A 47 -7.09 -40.53 -6.32
CA GLU A 47 -8.34 -40.18 -6.99
C GLU A 47 -9.20 -39.32 -6.06
N GLY A 48 -9.20 -38.01 -6.26
CA GLY A 48 -10.15 -37.13 -5.58
C GLY A 48 -9.84 -35.63 -5.67
N SER A 49 -10.69 -34.87 -6.36
CA SER A 49 -10.94 -33.44 -6.11
C SER A 49 -9.72 -32.49 -6.18
N PHE A 50 -9.36 -32.03 -7.38
CA PHE A 50 -8.52 -30.83 -7.55
C PHE A 50 -9.33 -29.55 -7.26
N LEU A 51 -9.73 -29.38 -6.01
CA LEU A 51 -9.89 -28.10 -5.33
C LEU A 51 -9.17 -28.25 -3.99
N GLY A 52 -7.86 -28.51 -4.07
CA GLY A 52 -6.98 -28.47 -2.92
C GLY A 52 -6.84 -27.04 -2.47
N ASN A 53 -7.31 -26.75 -1.26
CA ASN A 53 -7.04 -25.52 -0.56
C ASN A 53 -5.50 -25.35 -0.56
N PHE A 54 -4.99 -24.31 -1.21
CA PHE A 54 -3.61 -23.87 -0.98
C PHE A 54 -3.53 -23.33 0.45
N GLU A 55 -3.54 -24.21 1.44
CA GLU A 55 -3.17 -23.86 2.81
C GLU A 55 -1.67 -23.60 2.80
N MET A 56 -1.35 -22.32 2.68
CA MET A 56 -0.02 -21.79 2.90
C MET A 56 0.48 -22.32 4.25
N SER A 57 1.60 -23.04 4.27
CA SER A 57 2.06 -23.70 5.50
C SER A 57 2.30 -22.67 6.59
N ALA A 58 2.19 -23.06 7.86
CA ALA A 58 2.48 -22.15 8.98
C ALA A 58 3.88 -21.52 8.86
N GLU A 59 4.85 -22.23 8.28
CA GLU A 59 6.21 -21.74 8.01
C GLU A 59 6.26 -20.74 6.84
N GLN A 60 5.45 -20.94 5.80
CA GLN A 60 5.31 -19.99 4.70
C GLN A 60 4.53 -18.74 5.12
N GLN A 61 3.46 -18.91 5.92
CA GLN A 61 2.75 -17.81 6.58
C GLN A 61 3.70 -17.03 7.48
N GLN A 62 4.47 -17.72 8.32
CA GLN A 62 5.45 -17.09 9.21
C GLN A 62 6.65 -16.49 8.44
N ALA A 63 7.03 -17.02 7.28
CA ALA A 63 8.07 -16.44 6.42
C ALA A 63 7.57 -15.22 5.63
N VAL A 64 6.29 -15.21 5.24
CA VAL A 64 5.61 -14.04 4.65
C VAL A 64 5.41 -12.95 5.71
N GLU A 65 4.98 -13.30 6.91
CA GLU A 65 4.88 -12.39 8.07
C GLU A 65 6.27 -11.87 8.49
N LYS A 66 7.30 -12.72 8.60
CA LYS A 66 8.67 -12.27 8.90
C LYS A 66 9.29 -11.40 7.80
N ARG A 67 8.94 -11.61 6.52
CA ARG A 67 9.34 -10.70 5.43
C ARG A 67 8.57 -9.37 5.50
N SER A 68 7.35 -9.37 6.01
CA SER A 68 6.55 -8.16 6.18
C SER A 68 7.10 -7.19 7.24
N GLU A 69 7.99 -7.66 8.12
CA GLU A 69 8.59 -6.90 9.22
C GLU A 69 10.05 -6.47 9.00
N LYS A 70 10.61 -6.58 7.78
CA LYS A 70 11.99 -6.12 7.58
C LYS A 70 12.11 -4.63 7.97
N PRO A 71 12.99 -4.26 8.92
CA PRO A 71 13.14 -2.87 9.36
C PRO A 71 13.42 -1.94 8.18
N TRP A 72 12.97 -0.69 8.27
CA TRP A 72 13.31 0.34 7.29
C TRP A 72 14.79 0.71 7.46
N ASP A 73 15.68 -0.07 6.84
CA ASP A 73 17.09 0.26 6.74
C ASP A 73 17.33 1.43 5.76
N ARG A 74 18.57 1.94 5.72
CA ARG A 74 18.89 3.08 4.84
C ARG A 74 18.68 2.74 3.37
N GLY A 75 19.04 1.52 2.95
CA GLY A 75 18.90 1.09 1.57
C GLY A 75 17.44 1.14 1.12
N ARG A 76 16.55 0.48 1.87
CA ARG A 76 15.11 0.47 1.56
C ARG A 76 14.49 1.86 1.58
N MET A 77 14.90 2.71 2.53
CA MET A 77 14.39 4.06 2.65
C MET A 77 14.88 4.97 1.50
N LEU A 78 16.14 4.81 1.10
CA LEU A 78 16.72 5.51 -0.04
C LEU A 78 16.10 5.02 -1.36
N ASP A 79 15.86 3.73 -1.53
CA ASP A 79 15.18 3.17 -2.70
C ASP A 79 13.79 3.78 -2.87
N TRP A 80 13.06 3.96 -1.76
CA TRP A 80 11.77 4.67 -1.79
C TRP A 80 11.93 6.11 -2.28
N ALA A 81 12.89 6.86 -1.73
CA ALA A 81 13.14 8.25 -2.11
C ALA A 81 13.50 8.38 -3.61
N ILE A 82 14.36 7.48 -4.11
CA ILE A 82 14.75 7.43 -5.52
C ILE A 82 13.56 7.09 -6.42
N ASN A 83 12.72 6.13 -6.02
CA ASN A 83 11.54 5.74 -6.79
C ASN A 83 10.54 6.90 -6.96
N ILE A 84 10.37 7.74 -5.94
CA ILE A 84 9.52 8.93 -6.03
C ILE A 84 10.24 10.14 -6.66
N GLY A 85 11.47 9.97 -7.15
CA GLY A 85 12.19 10.96 -7.97
C GLY A 85 13.20 11.84 -7.22
N PHE A 86 13.57 11.51 -5.99
CA PHE A 86 14.58 12.27 -5.23
C PHE A 86 15.97 11.63 -5.26
N SER A 87 17.00 12.44 -5.11
CA SER A 87 18.39 11.98 -5.06
C SER A 87 18.79 11.48 -3.66
N GLU A 88 19.90 10.75 -3.59
CA GLU A 88 20.54 10.39 -2.32
C GLU A 88 20.94 11.63 -1.50
N GLU A 89 21.40 12.69 -2.17
CA GLU A 89 21.73 13.95 -1.50
C GLU A 89 20.50 14.59 -0.86
N TRP A 90 19.35 14.58 -1.54
CA TRP A 90 18.09 15.04 -0.96
C TRP A 90 17.71 14.17 0.24
N PHE A 91 17.86 12.85 0.12
CA PHE A 91 17.53 11.91 1.18
C PHE A 91 18.34 12.18 2.45
N ASP A 92 19.67 12.30 2.32
CA ASP A 92 20.58 12.55 3.45
C ASP A 92 20.35 13.91 4.12
N LYS A 93 19.80 14.89 3.39
CA LYS A 93 19.41 16.21 3.93
C LYS A 93 18.03 16.19 4.59
N THR A 94 17.16 15.29 4.18
CA THR A 94 15.74 15.28 4.56
C THR A 94 15.48 14.37 5.77
N PHE A 95 16.17 13.24 5.85
CA PHE A 95 15.89 12.22 6.84
C PHE A 95 17.07 11.96 7.77
N ASN A 96 16.75 11.89 9.06
CA ASN A 96 17.66 11.47 10.10
C ASN A 96 17.18 10.15 10.69
N LYS A 97 18.11 9.33 11.18
CA LYS A 97 17.80 8.04 11.78
C LYS A 97 17.77 8.16 13.30
N ASN A 98 16.66 7.71 13.90
CA ASN A 98 16.51 7.60 15.34
C ASN A 98 17.35 6.45 15.92
N LYS A 99 17.64 6.51 17.22
CA LYS A 99 18.39 5.45 17.94
C LYS A 99 17.69 4.09 17.89
N ASN A 100 16.36 4.07 17.83
CA ASN A 100 15.54 2.86 17.70
C ASN A 100 15.50 2.31 16.26
N GLY A 101 16.15 2.97 15.30
CA GLY A 101 16.23 2.54 13.91
C GLY A 101 15.13 3.10 12.99
N THR A 102 14.16 3.88 13.50
CA THR A 102 13.17 4.58 12.68
C THR A 102 13.74 5.86 12.06
N TRP A 103 12.96 6.52 11.21
CA TRP A 103 13.35 7.72 10.51
C TRP A 103 12.47 8.90 10.91
N PHE A 104 13.07 10.08 10.94
CA PHE A 104 12.37 11.32 11.15
C PHE A 104 12.79 12.39 10.16
N ALA A 105 11.86 13.29 9.81
CA ALA A 105 12.09 14.44 8.96
C ALA A 105 12.07 15.73 9.82
N PRO A 106 13.24 16.30 10.19
CA PRO A 106 13.31 17.44 11.10
C PRO A 106 12.72 18.73 10.49
N ASN A 107 12.76 18.88 9.16
CA ASN A 107 12.36 20.11 8.47
C ASN A 107 11.01 19.99 7.76
N GLY A 108 10.22 18.95 8.06
CA GLY A 108 9.03 18.62 7.29
C GLY A 108 9.33 17.80 6.05
N LEU A 109 8.28 17.48 5.29
CA LEU A 109 8.32 16.64 4.11
C LEU A 109 7.32 17.18 3.08
N ASP A 110 7.83 17.83 2.04
CA ASP A 110 7.03 18.38 0.95
C ASP A 110 7.05 17.44 -0.26
N LEU A 111 5.91 16.80 -0.50
CA LEU A 111 5.65 15.89 -1.61
C LEU A 111 4.33 16.28 -2.30
N GLU A 112 3.93 17.55 -2.23
CA GLU A 112 2.64 18.03 -2.74
C GLU A 112 2.49 17.82 -4.26
N LYS A 113 3.61 17.85 -4.99
CA LYS A 113 3.64 17.71 -6.45
C LYS A 113 3.66 16.26 -6.93
N LEU A 114 3.60 15.30 -6.01
CA LEU A 114 3.72 13.87 -6.31
C LEU A 114 2.40 13.15 -5.98
N ASP A 115 1.96 12.25 -6.85
CA ASP A 115 0.84 11.34 -6.58
C ASP A 115 1.31 10.17 -5.70
N ILE A 116 1.63 10.48 -4.44
CA ILE A 116 2.09 9.47 -3.49
C ILE A 116 0.89 8.75 -2.90
N ARG A 117 0.91 7.42 -3.00
CA ARG A 117 -0.14 6.55 -2.44
C ARG A 117 0.22 5.98 -1.07
N THR A 118 1.50 5.92 -0.73
CA THR A 118 1.99 5.29 0.50
C THR A 118 3.19 6.03 1.05
N LEU A 119 3.18 6.27 2.36
CA LEU A 119 4.38 6.66 3.10
C LEU A 119 5.09 5.44 3.69
N PRO A 120 6.43 5.42 3.72
CA PRO A 120 7.18 4.42 4.46
C PRO A 120 6.75 4.36 5.92
N LYS A 121 6.38 3.16 6.40
CA LYS A 121 6.09 2.94 7.84
C LYS A 121 7.29 3.23 8.75
N GLY A 122 8.49 3.36 8.18
CA GLY A 122 9.70 3.71 8.89
C GLY A 122 9.79 5.18 9.26
N ILE A 123 9.02 6.07 8.61
CA ILE A 123 8.91 7.48 9.01
C ILE A 123 7.95 7.53 10.19
N THR A 124 8.48 7.74 11.39
CA THR A 124 7.67 7.78 12.62
C THR A 124 7.50 9.18 13.17
N GLU A 125 8.24 10.16 12.66
CA GLU A 125 8.20 11.54 13.14
C GLU A 125 8.45 12.53 12.01
N ILE A 126 7.69 13.62 12.01
CA ILE A 126 7.87 14.76 11.12
C ILE A 126 7.69 16.01 11.99
N HIS A 127 8.75 16.79 12.17
CA HIS A 127 8.74 17.96 13.07
C HIS A 127 8.31 19.25 12.36
N GLY A 128 8.08 19.20 11.05
CA GLY A 128 7.58 20.30 10.23
C GLY A 128 6.26 19.96 9.53
N GLU A 129 6.07 20.55 8.35
CA GLU A 129 4.87 20.36 7.53
C GLU A 129 4.96 19.04 6.74
N LEU A 130 3.90 18.24 6.75
CA LEU A 130 3.73 17.14 5.79
C LEU A 130 2.77 17.60 4.68
N LYS A 131 3.26 17.72 3.45
CA LYS A 131 2.44 18.07 2.27
C LYS A 131 2.42 16.92 1.30
N LEU A 132 1.23 16.43 0.93
CA LEU A 132 1.08 15.32 -0.01
C LEU A 132 0.10 15.66 -1.13
N GLY A 133 0.48 15.32 -2.37
CA GLY A 133 -0.36 15.48 -3.56
C GLY A 133 -1.40 14.36 -3.77
N THR A 134 -1.70 13.59 -2.72
CA THR A 134 -2.50 12.37 -2.85
C THR A 134 -3.99 12.66 -3.01
N THR A 135 -4.67 11.84 -3.81
CA THR A 135 -6.13 11.89 -4.00
C THR A 135 -6.90 10.92 -3.11
N SER A 136 -6.22 9.96 -2.47
CA SER A 136 -6.79 8.92 -1.59
C SER A 136 -5.92 8.69 -0.35
N ALA A 137 -6.55 8.39 0.79
CA ALA A 137 -5.87 8.14 2.06
C ALA A 137 -5.75 6.64 2.44
N GLU A 138 -6.18 5.71 1.59
CA GLU A 138 -6.34 4.27 1.90
C GLU A 138 -5.10 3.59 2.52
N HIS A 139 -3.90 4.06 2.19
CA HIS A 139 -2.65 3.49 2.68
C HIS A 139 -1.74 4.55 3.32
N LEU A 140 -2.32 5.67 3.72
CA LEU A 140 -1.59 6.78 4.32
C LEU A 140 -1.42 6.54 5.82
N ASN A 141 -0.23 6.09 6.22
CA ASN A 141 0.14 5.96 7.63
C ASN A 141 0.75 7.28 8.10
N LEU A 142 0.02 8.04 8.92
CA LEU A 142 0.49 9.31 9.47
C LEU A 142 1.27 9.08 10.77
N PRO A 143 2.43 9.75 10.97
CA PRO A 143 3.16 9.74 12.24
C PRO A 143 2.31 10.25 13.43
N GLU A 144 2.40 9.59 14.59
CA GLU A 144 1.64 9.99 15.79
C GLU A 144 1.95 11.40 16.27
N GLY A 145 3.19 11.88 16.12
CA GLY A 145 3.61 13.23 16.54
C GLY A 145 3.43 14.33 15.49
N LEU A 146 2.72 14.06 14.40
CA LEU A 146 2.56 15.02 13.30
C LEU A 146 1.72 16.23 13.75
N GLN A 147 2.27 17.44 13.59
CA GLN A 147 1.58 18.67 13.99
C GLN A 147 0.91 19.41 12.84
N LYS A 148 1.40 19.26 11.61
CA LYS A 148 0.93 20.03 10.44
C LYS A 148 0.77 19.14 9.21
N LEU A 149 -0.43 19.10 8.64
CA LEU A 149 -0.78 18.23 7.52
C LEU A 149 -1.53 18.99 6.41
N TYR A 150 -1.05 18.86 5.18
CA TYR A 150 -1.67 19.44 3.99
C TYR A 150 -1.94 18.32 2.97
N LEU A 151 -3.23 18.01 2.76
CA LEU A 151 -3.70 17.07 1.74
C LEU A 151 -4.63 17.81 0.78
N ASN A 152 -4.10 18.83 0.11
CA ASN A 152 -4.88 19.76 -0.71
C ASN A 152 -5.59 19.09 -1.90
N SER A 153 -5.08 17.95 -2.37
CA SER A 153 -5.63 17.17 -3.49
C SER A 153 -6.56 16.02 -3.06
N LEU A 154 -6.71 15.78 -1.75
CA LEU A 154 -7.49 14.65 -1.25
C LEU A 154 -8.98 14.87 -1.56
N THR A 155 -9.59 13.93 -2.28
CA THR A 155 -11.02 14.01 -2.64
C THR A 155 -11.91 13.10 -1.79
N SER A 156 -11.33 12.09 -1.14
CA SER A 156 -12.01 11.18 -0.22
C SER A 156 -11.19 10.98 1.05
N ALA A 157 -11.81 11.13 2.21
CA ALA A 157 -11.19 10.92 3.53
C ALA A 157 -11.39 9.48 4.04
N LYS A 158 -11.86 8.57 3.20
CA LYS A 158 -12.06 7.17 3.59
C LYS A 158 -10.72 6.58 4.04
N HIS A 159 -10.69 6.01 5.24
CA HIS A 159 -9.50 5.45 5.87
C HIS A 159 -8.43 6.48 6.26
N LEU A 160 -8.74 7.78 6.23
CA LEU A 160 -7.85 8.81 6.75
C LEU A 160 -7.95 8.84 8.27
N ASN A 161 -6.85 8.42 8.93
CA ASN A 161 -6.74 8.42 10.38
C ASN A 161 -5.87 9.60 10.81
N LEU A 162 -6.50 10.64 11.35
CA LEU A 162 -5.78 11.84 11.79
C LEU A 162 -5.12 11.61 13.17
N PRO A 163 -3.82 11.89 13.33
CA PRO A 163 -3.13 11.73 14.61
C PRO A 163 -3.61 12.74 15.66
N GLU A 164 -3.47 12.35 16.92
CA GLU A 164 -3.67 13.25 18.06
C GLU A 164 -2.65 14.40 18.04
N GLY A 165 -3.03 15.57 18.53
CA GLY A 165 -2.12 16.71 18.67
C GLY A 165 -1.84 17.51 17.38
N LEU A 166 -2.51 17.20 16.27
CA LEU A 166 -2.51 18.06 15.07
C LEU A 166 -2.91 19.50 15.42
N GLN A 167 -2.10 20.46 14.99
CA GLN A 167 -2.33 21.90 15.16
C GLN A 167 -2.77 22.58 13.86
N GLU A 168 -2.44 21.99 12.71
CA GLU A 168 -2.74 22.55 11.40
C GLU A 168 -3.17 21.47 10.43
N LEU A 169 -4.35 21.63 9.80
CA LEU A 169 -4.87 20.68 8.82
C LEU A 169 -5.49 21.41 7.63
N HIS A 170 -5.07 21.07 6.41
CA HIS A 170 -5.65 21.61 5.17
C HIS A 170 -6.17 20.48 4.28
N LEU A 171 -7.49 20.46 4.05
CA LEU A 171 -8.21 19.48 3.24
C LEU A 171 -9.05 20.19 2.15
N SER A 172 -8.39 21.03 1.36
CA SER A 172 -9.01 22.00 0.44
C SER A 172 -9.88 21.37 -0.66
N SER A 173 -9.57 20.15 -1.12
CA SER A 173 -10.34 19.47 -2.18
C SER A 173 -11.35 18.45 -1.67
N LEU A 174 -11.40 18.22 -0.35
CA LEU A 174 -12.22 17.16 0.22
C LEU A 174 -13.71 17.49 0.13
N THR A 175 -14.50 16.61 -0.46
CA THR A 175 -15.94 16.83 -0.67
C THR A 175 -16.84 16.02 0.25
N SER A 176 -16.31 15.00 0.92
CA SER A 176 -17.01 14.20 1.92
C SER A 176 -16.09 13.82 3.08
N LEU A 177 -16.66 13.74 4.29
CA LEU A 177 -15.99 13.28 5.51
C LEU A 177 -16.18 11.76 5.74
N ASP A 178 -16.84 11.05 4.83
CA ASP A 178 -17.16 9.64 5.03
C ASP A 178 -15.91 8.80 5.30
N GLY A 179 -15.88 8.11 6.45
CA GLY A 179 -14.80 7.22 6.84
C GLY A 179 -13.53 7.91 7.36
N ILE A 180 -13.57 9.22 7.63
CA ILE A 180 -12.50 9.91 8.36
C ILE A 180 -12.51 9.49 9.83
N GLN A 181 -11.34 9.27 10.41
CA GLN A 181 -11.18 9.10 11.86
C GLN A 181 -10.56 10.38 12.43
N LEU A 182 -11.33 11.07 13.26
CA LEU A 182 -10.93 12.30 13.94
C LEU A 182 -10.27 11.99 15.29
N PRO A 183 -9.30 12.80 15.74
CA PRO A 183 -8.74 12.70 17.09
C PRO A 183 -9.79 13.05 18.14
N SER A 184 -9.59 12.55 19.36
CA SER A 184 -10.47 12.82 20.52
C SER A 184 -10.50 14.30 20.92
N ILE A 185 -9.45 15.04 20.59
CA ILE A 185 -9.36 16.48 20.77
C ILE A 185 -8.93 17.14 19.47
N ILE A 186 -9.75 18.04 18.94
CA ILE A 186 -9.40 18.93 17.84
C ILE A 186 -8.93 20.27 18.40
N THR A 187 -7.71 20.63 18.07
CA THR A 187 -7.08 21.90 18.45
C THR A 187 -6.47 22.58 17.24
N GLY A 188 -5.99 23.82 17.41
CA GLY A 188 -5.34 24.58 16.34
C GLY A 188 -6.33 25.05 15.28
N GLU A 189 -5.88 25.12 14.03
CA GLU A 189 -6.64 25.70 12.91
C GLU A 189 -6.75 24.69 11.76
N TRP A 190 -7.99 24.34 11.42
CA TRP A 190 -8.30 23.35 10.38
C TRP A 190 -9.09 24.04 9.26
N TRP A 191 -8.76 23.73 8.00
CA TRP A 191 -9.41 24.28 6.81
C TRP A 191 -9.94 23.18 5.91
N MET A 192 -11.27 23.20 5.73
CA MET A 192 -12.02 22.22 4.95
C MET A 192 -13.05 22.94 4.07
N TRP A 193 -12.58 23.82 3.18
CA TRP A 193 -13.39 24.83 2.47
C TRP A 193 -14.50 24.29 1.55
N LYS A 194 -14.55 22.99 1.30
CA LYS A 194 -15.62 22.34 0.53
C LYS A 194 -16.61 21.56 1.39
N ILE A 195 -16.31 21.40 2.68
CA ILE A 195 -17.16 20.72 3.64
C ILE A 195 -18.08 21.74 4.30
N THR A 196 -19.37 21.40 4.37
CA THR A 196 -20.39 22.20 5.05
C THR A 196 -20.50 21.82 6.54
N LYS A 197 -21.04 22.72 7.35
CA LYS A 197 -21.36 22.45 8.75
C LYS A 197 -22.29 21.25 8.89
N LYS A 198 -23.28 21.12 8.00
CA LYS A 198 -24.18 19.96 7.96
C LYS A 198 -23.44 18.63 7.80
N GLN A 199 -22.42 18.59 6.93
CA GLN A 199 -21.59 17.39 6.76
C GLN A 199 -20.75 17.09 8.00
N PHE A 200 -20.20 18.13 8.64
CA PHE A 200 -19.46 17.96 9.88
C PHE A 200 -20.35 17.45 11.03
N ASP A 201 -21.52 18.07 11.23
CA ASP A 201 -22.49 17.67 12.25
C ASP A 201 -22.95 16.21 12.06
N ALA A 202 -23.05 15.74 10.81
CA ALA A 202 -23.40 14.36 10.48
C ALA A 202 -22.36 13.32 10.95
N LEU A 203 -21.12 13.74 11.27
CA LEU A 203 -20.14 12.87 11.91
C LEU A 203 -20.52 12.49 13.34
N ASN A 204 -21.44 13.23 13.97
CA ASN A 204 -21.77 13.09 15.39
C ASN A 204 -20.52 13.12 16.27
N TYR A 205 -19.60 14.06 15.98
CA TYR A 205 -18.35 14.18 16.70
C TYR A 205 -18.60 14.44 18.20
N THR A 206 -18.10 13.54 19.06
CA THR A 206 -18.26 13.60 20.52
C THR A 206 -17.01 14.08 21.25
N GLY A 207 -15.91 14.29 20.52
CA GLY A 207 -14.66 14.78 21.07
C GLY A 207 -14.70 16.27 21.40
N LYS A 208 -13.59 16.78 21.93
CA LYS A 208 -13.49 18.17 22.34
C LYS A 208 -12.90 19.02 21.22
N ILE A 209 -13.58 20.10 20.84
CA ILE A 209 -13.01 21.12 19.95
C ILE A 209 -12.54 22.30 20.81
N THR A 210 -11.24 22.55 20.84
CA THR A 210 -10.62 23.74 21.45
C THR A 210 -9.97 24.67 20.43
N GLY A 211 -9.89 24.22 19.17
CA GLY A 211 -9.40 24.99 18.04
C GLY A 211 -10.52 25.61 17.22
N ARG A 212 -10.20 25.90 15.95
CA ARG A 212 -11.13 26.42 14.96
C ARG A 212 -11.18 25.51 13.74
N ILE A 213 -12.39 25.20 13.28
CA ILE A 213 -12.59 24.47 12.01
C ILE A 213 -13.29 25.41 11.02
N ASN A 214 -12.58 25.75 9.95
CA ASN A 214 -13.05 26.62 8.88
C ASN A 214 -13.72 25.77 7.78
N LEU A 215 -15.03 25.91 7.64
CA LEU A 215 -15.89 25.19 6.70
C LEU A 215 -16.34 26.12 5.57
N SER A 216 -17.03 25.57 4.57
CA SER A 216 -17.51 26.34 3.39
C SER A 216 -18.59 27.37 3.74
N ASP A 217 -19.38 27.09 4.77
CA ASP A 217 -20.56 27.85 5.18
C ASP A 217 -20.47 28.34 6.64
N GLY A 218 -19.31 28.25 7.27
CA GLY A 218 -19.13 28.72 8.64
C GLY A 218 -17.84 28.29 9.32
N ILE A 219 -17.80 28.54 10.62
CA ILE A 219 -16.71 28.17 11.50
C ILE A 219 -17.31 27.40 12.69
N ILE A 220 -16.63 26.34 13.13
CA ILE A 220 -16.90 25.62 14.38
C ILE A 220 -15.82 25.99 15.40
#